data_AF-A0A2M7X2L3-F1
#
_entry.id   AF-A0A2M7X2L3-F1
#
_cell.length_a   1.000
_cell.length_b   1.000
_cell.length_c   1.000
_cell.angle_alpha   90.00
_cell.angle_beta   90.00
_cell.angle_gamma   90.00
#
_symmetry.space_group_name_H-M   'P 1'
#
loop_
_entity.id
_entity.type
_entity.pdbx_description
1 polymer ?
#
loop_
_entity_poly.entity_id
_entity_poly.type
_entity_poly.pdbx_seq_one_letter_code
_entity_poly.pdbx_strand_id
1 'polypeptide(L)'
;MANSTIKNDKYKKARGGRSKLLNISCADCGTHICLYQKDGPGILKRMYLDRISKSEYENQQNYSLTDIAQLTCPQCKSHLGTPIIYKKESRLAYRLFVGSVSKKTNKKD
;
A
#
# COMPACT_ATOMS: atom_id res chain seq x y z
N MET A 1 11.72 0.29 -18.36
CA MET A 1 10.60 -0.46 -17.74
C MET A 1 11.01 -0.84 -16.32
N ALA A 2 10.52 -0.15 -15.29
CA ALA A 2 10.92 -0.43 -13.92
C ALA A 2 10.27 -1.74 -13.43
N ASN A 3 11.07 -2.80 -13.36
CA ASN A 3 10.73 -4.07 -12.72
C ASN A 3 10.49 -3.80 -11.23
N SER A 4 9.24 -3.89 -10.78
CA SER A 4 8.91 -3.80 -9.36
C SER A 4 9.40 -5.08 -8.67
N THR A 5 10.64 -5.05 -8.16
CA THR A 5 11.26 -6.15 -7.43
C THR A 5 10.52 -6.38 -6.11
N ILE A 6 10.03 -7.61 -5.90
CA ILE A 6 9.35 -7.99 -4.66
C ILE A 6 10.36 -7.87 -3.50
N LYS A 7 10.04 -7.05 -2.50
CA LYS A 7 10.83 -6.93 -1.27
C LYS A 7 10.73 -8.22 -0.46
N ASN A 8 11.86 -8.76 -0.04
CA ASN A 8 11.97 -10.00 0.72
C ASN A 8 12.62 -9.72 2.08
N ASP A 9 11.82 -9.59 3.13
CA ASP A 9 12.29 -9.33 4.49
C ASP A 9 11.89 -10.44 5.48
N LYS A 10 12.40 -10.35 6.71
CA LYS A 10 12.11 -11.31 7.79
C LYS A 10 10.61 -11.47 8.08
N TYR A 11 9.79 -10.48 7.77
CA TYR A 11 8.35 -10.50 8.00
C TYR A 11 7.58 -11.30 6.94
N LYS A 12 8.17 -11.55 5.77
CA LYS A 12 7.54 -12.34 4.70
C LYS A 12 7.18 -13.75 5.17
N LYS A 13 8.09 -14.43 5.89
CA LYS A 13 7.83 -15.78 6.44
C LYS A 13 6.70 -15.76 7.48
N ALA A 14 6.73 -14.81 8.41
CA ALA A 14 5.69 -14.64 9.43
C ALA A 14 4.29 -14.36 8.83
N ARG A 15 4.23 -13.82 7.61
CA ARG A 15 2.99 -13.50 6.88
C ARG A 15 2.59 -14.56 5.84
N GLY A 16 3.10 -15.79 5.96
CA GLY A 16 2.71 -16.91 5.10
C GLY A 16 3.51 -17.08 3.82
N GLY A 17 4.67 -16.41 3.69
CA GLY A 17 5.69 -16.68 2.67
C GLY A 17 5.35 -16.27 1.24
N ARG A 18 4.09 -15.94 0.95
CA ARG A 18 3.60 -15.53 -0.38
C ARG A 18 3.37 -14.03 -0.42
N SER A 19 3.89 -13.41 -1.47
CA SER A 19 3.68 -11.98 -1.76
C SER A 19 3.01 -11.85 -3.13
N LYS A 20 2.08 -10.91 -3.25
CA LYS A 20 1.42 -10.56 -4.52
C LYS A 20 1.52 -9.06 -4.74
N LEU A 21 1.70 -8.66 -6.00
CA LEU A 21 1.61 -7.26 -6.39
C LEU A 21 0.17 -6.92 -6.76
N LEU A 22 -0.36 -5.88 -6.11
CA LEU A 22 -1.70 -5.37 -6.32
C LEU A 22 -1.61 -3.98 -6.95
N ASN A 23 -2.30 -3.79 -8.07
CA ASN A 23 -2.62 -2.45 -8.55
C ASN A 23 -3.73 -1.90 -7.66
N ILE A 24 -3.44 -0.81 -6.97
CA ILE A 24 -4.37 -0.08 -6.13
C ILE A 24 -4.89 1.11 -6.92
N SER A 25 -6.20 1.23 -7.00
CA SER A 25 -6.90 2.34 -7.64
C SER A 25 -7.91 2.95 -6.67
N CYS A 26 -8.25 4.22 -6.86
CA CYS A 26 -9.40 4.83 -6.20
C CYS A 26 -10.67 4.06 -6.58
N ALA A 27 -11.52 3.73 -5.60
CA ALA A 27 -12.77 3.05 -5.86
C ALA A 27 -13.80 3.96 -6.56
N ASP A 28 -13.76 5.27 -6.28
CA ASP A 28 -14.76 6.23 -6.77
C ASP A 28 -14.55 6.58 -8.25
N CYS A 29 -13.30 6.83 -8.67
CA CYS A 29 -12.99 7.29 -10.03
C CYS A 29 -12.05 6.39 -10.82
N GLY A 30 -11.56 5.29 -10.22
CA GLY A 30 -10.71 4.31 -10.90
C GLY A 30 -9.25 4.72 -11.10
N THR A 31 -8.87 5.96 -10.76
CA THR A 31 -7.49 6.47 -10.89
C THR A 31 -6.49 5.54 -10.20
N HIS A 32 -5.42 5.20 -10.91
CA HIS A 32 -4.33 4.41 -10.34
C HIS A 32 -3.62 5.21 -9.25
N ILE A 33 -3.43 4.60 -8.08
CA ILE A 33 -2.80 5.24 -6.92
C ILE A 33 -1.37 4.74 -6.76
N CYS A 34 -1.19 3.41 -6.73
CA CYS A 34 0.13 2.81 -6.61
C CYS A 34 0.12 1.31 -6.92
N LEU A 35 1.33 0.76 -7.00
CA LEU A 35 1.55 -0.67 -6.91
C LEU A 35 1.92 -1.06 -5.47
N TYR A 36 1.17 -1.98 -4.89
CA TYR A 36 1.35 -2.42 -3.51
C TYR A 36 1.73 -3.89 -3.41
N GLN A 37 2.80 -4.19 -2.67
CA GLN A 37 3.14 -5.56 -2.32
C GLN A 37 2.34 -6.02 -1.11
N LYS A 38 1.36 -6.90 -1.32
CA LYS A 38 0.62 -7.56 -0.26
C LYS A 38 1.29 -8.88 0.11
N ASP A 39 1.69 -8.98 1.37
CA ASP A 39 2.14 -10.24 1.98
C ASP A 39 0.95 -10.94 2.67
N GLY A 40 0.81 -12.25 2.44
CA GLY A 40 -0.16 -13.11 3.11
C GLY A 40 -1.61 -13.06 2.61
N PRO A 41 -2.49 -13.90 3.19
CA PRO A 41 -3.91 -13.98 2.83
C PRO A 41 -4.75 -12.83 3.41
N GLY A 42 -6.05 -12.79 3.11
CA GLY A 42 -7.02 -11.87 3.71
C GLY A 42 -7.20 -10.51 3.01
N ILE A 43 -8.11 -9.70 3.56
CA ILE A 43 -8.47 -8.39 3.00
C ILE A 43 -7.40 -7.32 3.27
N LEU A 44 -7.29 -6.35 2.37
CA LEU A 44 -6.35 -5.25 2.48
C LEU A 44 -6.98 -4.14 3.35
N LYS A 45 -6.68 -4.16 4.65
CA LYS A 45 -7.12 -3.10 5.60
C LYS A 45 -6.09 -1.98 5.77
N ARG A 46 -4.84 -2.26 5.40
CA ARG A 46 -3.70 -1.37 5.62
C ARG A 46 -2.63 -1.56 4.55
N MET A 47 -1.90 -0.50 4.27
CA MET A 47 -0.79 -0.49 3.32
C MET A 47 0.47 0.04 3.99
N TYR A 48 1.48 -0.80 4.15
CA TYR A 48 2.78 -0.37 4.68
C TYR A 48 3.51 0.51 3.66
N LEU A 49 4.05 1.65 4.10
CA LEU A 49 4.68 2.63 3.19
C LEU A 49 5.85 2.03 2.42
N ASP A 50 6.70 1.25 3.10
CA ASP A 50 7.83 0.57 2.47
C ASP A 50 7.42 -0.58 1.52
N ARG A 51 6.12 -0.90 1.39
CA ARG A 51 5.59 -1.84 0.39
C ARG A 51 4.89 -1.15 -0.78
N ILE A 52 4.79 0.18 -0.76
CA ILE A 52 4.30 0.99 -1.86
C ILE A 52 5.43 1.19 -2.86
N SER A 53 5.10 1.14 -4.14
CA SER A 53 6.00 1.43 -5.26
C SER A 53 5.22 2.07 -6.40
N LYS A 54 5.93 2.74 -7.32
CA LYS A 54 5.32 3.40 -8.49
C LYS A 54 4.27 4.44 -8.09
N SER A 55 4.62 5.29 -7.14
CA SER A 55 3.73 6.32 -6.60
C SER A 55 4.53 7.45 -5.97
N GLU A 56 3.90 8.61 -5.79
CA GLU A 56 4.47 9.74 -5.03
C GLU A 56 4.70 9.40 -3.55
N TYR A 57 4.03 8.36 -3.03
CA TYR A 57 4.18 7.89 -1.65
C TYR A 57 5.36 6.90 -1.45
N GLU A 58 6.17 6.68 -2.48
CA GLU A 58 7.33 5.80 -2.39
C GLU A 58 8.42 6.39 -1.48
N ASN A 59 9.17 5.52 -0.78
CA ASN A 59 10.27 5.89 0.13
C ASN A 59 9.90 6.72 1.38
N GLN A 60 8.62 6.88 1.69
CA GLN A 60 8.16 7.61 2.89
C GLN A 60 8.29 6.83 4.21
N GLN A 61 8.89 5.63 4.20
CA GLN A 61 9.04 4.81 5.41
C GLN A 61 9.96 5.37 6.49
N ASN A 62 10.78 6.38 6.17
CA ASN A 62 11.71 7.01 7.10
C ASN A 62 11.20 8.37 7.63
N TYR A 63 9.98 8.76 7.25
CA TYR A 63 9.40 10.05 7.62
C TYR A 63 8.79 9.95 9.02
N SER A 64 8.65 11.09 9.70
CA SER A 64 7.83 11.13 10.91
C SER A 64 6.35 10.99 10.54
N LEU A 65 5.55 10.41 11.44
CA LEU A 65 4.11 10.25 11.20
C LEU A 65 3.42 11.59 10.86
N THR A 66 3.89 12.69 11.45
CA THR A 66 3.40 14.06 11.25
C THR A 66 3.66 14.60 9.85
N ASP A 67 4.68 14.08 9.17
CA ASP A 67 5.15 14.58 7.88
C ASP A 67 4.51 13.80 6.71
N ILE A 68 3.77 12.73 7.03
CA ILE A 68 3.10 11.89 6.05
C ILE A 68 1.71 12.48 5.78
N ALA A 69 1.50 12.88 4.53
CA ALA A 69 0.20 13.36 4.07
C ALA A 69 -0.86 12.25 4.13
N GLN A 70 -2.13 12.66 4.26
CA GLN A 70 -3.28 11.78 4.10
C GLN A 70 -3.26 11.10 2.73
N LEU A 71 -3.70 9.85 2.66
CA LEU A 71 -3.81 9.15 1.38
C LEU A 71 -5.10 9.62 0.70
N THR A 72 -4.97 10.49 -0.29
CA THR A 72 -6.08 11.05 -1.07
C THR A 72 -5.94 10.71 -2.54
N CYS A 73 -7.04 10.64 -3.27
CA CYS A 73 -6.98 10.47 -4.71
C CYS A 73 -6.48 11.77 -5.37
N PRO A 74 -5.45 11.74 -6.23
CA PRO A 74 -4.97 12.96 -6.89
C PRO A 74 -6.01 13.56 -7.85
N GLN A 75 -6.91 12.73 -8.40
CA GLN A 75 -7.93 13.13 -9.38
C GLN A 75 -9.23 13.62 -8.73
N CYS A 76 -9.93 12.79 -7.95
CA CYS A 76 -11.23 13.14 -7.36
C CYS A 76 -11.15 13.66 -5.92
N LYS A 77 -9.95 13.71 -5.33
CA LYS A 77 -9.70 14.15 -3.94
C LYS A 77 -10.36 13.31 -2.84
N SER A 78 -10.97 12.17 -3.18
CA SER A 78 -11.52 11.23 -2.20
C SER A 78 -10.48 10.80 -1.18
N HIS A 79 -10.89 10.72 0.08
CA HIS A 79 -10.05 10.22 1.17
C HIS A 79 -9.97 8.70 1.12
N LEU A 80 -8.77 8.16 0.92
CA LEU A 80 -8.53 6.72 0.76
C LEU A 80 -8.04 6.08 2.06
N GLY A 81 -7.31 6.83 2.89
CA GLY A 81 -6.84 6.36 4.19
C GLY A 81 -6.04 7.40 4.96
N THR A 82 -5.71 7.06 6.22
CA THR A 82 -4.93 7.91 7.13
C THR A 82 -3.60 7.25 7.49
N PRO A 83 -2.50 8.01 7.59
CA PRO A 83 -1.23 7.49 8.08
C PRO A 83 -1.34 7.09 9.54
N ILE A 84 -0.69 5.98 9.90
CA ILE A 84 -0.61 5.41 11.25
C ILE A 84 0.75 4.75 11.48
N ILE A 85 1.13 4.59 12.75
CA ILE A 85 2.15 3.63 13.16
C ILE A 85 1.45 2.34 13.59
N TYR A 86 1.71 1.24 12.88
CA TYR A 86 1.17 -0.07 13.26
C TYR A 86 1.95 -0.63 14.46
N LYS A 87 1.36 -0.51 15.66
CA LYS A 87 2.00 -0.82 16.95
C LYS A 87 2.70 -2.18 17.01
N LYS A 88 2.14 -3.25 16.40
CA LYS A 88 2.73 -4.60 16.49
C LYS A 88 4.08 -4.73 15.78
N GLU A 89 4.36 -3.85 14.83
CA GLU A 89 5.60 -3.90 14.03
C GLU A 89 6.37 -2.58 14.07
N SER A 90 5.90 -1.59 14.85
CA SER A 90 6.42 -0.22 14.91
C SER A 90 6.68 0.37 13.51
N ARG A 91 5.76 0.12 12.58
CA ARG A 91 5.96 0.36 11.14
C ARG A 91 4.90 1.29 10.58
N LEU A 92 5.33 2.24 9.76
CA LEU A 92 4.43 3.21 9.13
C LEU A 92 3.56 2.56 8.06
N ALA A 93 2.29 2.93 8.07
CA ALA A 93 1.29 2.42 7.15
C ALA A 93 0.14 3.41 6.96
N TYR A 94 -0.57 3.27 5.85
CA TYR A 94 -1.91 3.83 5.71
C TYR A 94 -2.95 2.84 6.24
N ARG A 95 -3.83 3.29 7.14
CA ARG A 95 -5.10 2.63 7.44
C ARG A 95 -6.11 3.03 6.37
N LEU A 96 -6.58 2.06 5.60
CA LEU A 96 -7.54 2.31 4.53
C LEU A 96 -8.95 2.45 5.09
N PHE A 97 -9.74 3.34 4.48
CA PHE A 97 -11.18 3.36 4.68
C PHE A 97 -11.84 2.18 3.96
N VAL A 98 -12.95 1.68 4.49
CA VAL A 98 -13.63 0.53 3.90
C VAL A 98 -14.21 0.95 2.56
N GLY A 99 -13.89 0.18 1.51
CA GLY A 99 -14.41 0.44 0.16
C GLY A 99 -13.75 1.60 -0.59
N SER A 100 -12.78 2.31 0.00
CA SER A 100 -12.17 3.48 -0.65
C SER A 100 -11.22 3.14 -1.80
N VAL A 101 -10.70 1.92 -1.83
CA VAL A 101 -9.76 1.47 -2.86
C VAL A 101 -10.18 0.16 -3.52
N SER A 102 -9.97 0.11 -4.83
CA SER A 102 -10.08 -1.08 -5.65
C SER A 102 -8.72 -1.74 -5.81
N LYS A 103 -8.69 -3.08 -5.83
CA LYS A 103 -7.45 -3.87 -5.95
C LYS A 103 -7.55 -4.86 -7.11
N LYS A 104 -6.55 -4.85 -8.00
CA LYS A 104 -6.40 -5.84 -9.06
C LYS A 104 -5.06 -6.55 -8.92
N THR A 105 -5.04 -7.87 -8.99
CA THR A 105 -3.77 -8.62 -8.98
C THR A 105 -3.07 -8.44 -10.31
N ASN A 106 -1.79 -8.07 -10.27
CA ASN A 106 -0.95 -8.11 -11.46
C ASN A 106 -0.57 -9.58 -11.70
N LYS A 107 -1.44 -10.33 -12.40
CA LYS A 107 -1.03 -11.61 -12.98
C LYS A 107 -0.10 -11.27 -14.14
N LYS A 108 1.16 -11.72 -14.07
CA LYS A 108 1.89 -12.00 -15.30
C LYS A 108 1.24 -13.26 -15.86
N ASP A 109 0.47 -13.10 -16.92
CA ASP A 109 0.21 -14.20 -17.83
C ASP A 109 1.55 -14.64 -18.48
#